data_AF-A0A2A5G2S6-F1
#
_entry.id   AF-A0A2A5G2S6-F1
#
_cell.length_a   1.000
_cell.length_b   1.000
_cell.length_c   1.000
_cell.angle_alpha   90.00
_cell.angle_beta   90.00
_cell.angle_gamma   90.00
#
_symmetry.space_group_name_H-M   'P 1'
#
loop_
_entity.id
_entity.type
_entity.pdbx_description
1 polymer ?
#
loop_
_entity_poly.entity_id
_entity_poly.type
_entity_poly.pdbx_seq_one_letter_code
_entity_poly.pdbx_strand_id
1 'polypeptide(L)'
;MSSVPQIQRPASIDDNINQLNNEREINADFNVSVSVETKINEWRVSSITGNKKYFERIEKNKLCLTMLAQFPAGRGFKKFGYERGVEFFVISGVFSDSEGDYSAGCYVRNPAGTYHEPFTRNGCTVLFKLGQFQPLDRKRIVIESKKPTVRWLPVGEPGVSRLALHHFSEEVINLYRIRSECWLTFKHQKYGLELFVCEGAITVSGKRYETGDWLRYPAGSRVKVSAIGDVCLYVKQYIFR
;
A
#
# COMPACT_ATOMS: atom_id res chain seq x y z
N MET A 1 -36.37 41.18 -11.04
CA MET A 1 -34.98 40.77 -10.76
C MET A 1 -35.04 39.33 -10.27
N SER A 2 -34.78 38.38 -11.17
CA SER A 2 -34.86 36.94 -10.86
C SER A 2 -33.56 36.51 -10.19
N SER A 3 -33.64 35.96 -8.98
CA SER A 3 -32.51 35.42 -8.22
C SER A 3 -32.02 34.13 -8.89
N VAL A 4 -30.76 34.14 -9.31
CA VAL A 4 -30.05 32.95 -9.81
C VAL A 4 -29.86 31.97 -8.64
N PRO A 5 -30.19 30.68 -8.77
CA PRO A 5 -29.93 29.71 -7.73
C PRO A 5 -28.41 29.55 -7.58
N GLN A 6 -27.88 29.78 -6.37
CA GLN A 6 -26.50 29.43 -6.05
C GLN A 6 -26.33 27.92 -6.22
N ILE A 7 -25.61 27.53 -7.26
CA ILE A 7 -25.13 26.16 -7.45
C ILE A 7 -24.22 25.86 -6.26
N GLN A 8 -24.69 25.00 -5.35
CA GLN A 8 -23.86 24.42 -4.29
C GLN A 8 -22.63 23.80 -4.95
N ARG A 9 -21.45 24.31 -4.62
CA ARG A 9 -20.18 23.67 -4.99
C ARG A 9 -20.21 22.23 -4.45
N PRO A 10 -19.92 21.21 -5.28
CA PRO A 10 -19.80 19.86 -4.76
C PRO A 10 -18.66 19.83 -3.73
N ALA A 11 -18.94 19.31 -2.54
CA ALA A 11 -17.95 19.11 -1.50
C ALA A 11 -16.73 18.39 -2.08
N SER A 12 -15.55 18.95 -1.83
CA SER A 12 -14.29 18.31 -2.22
C SER A 12 -14.16 16.99 -1.46
N ILE A 13 -13.45 15.99 -1.99
CA ILE A 13 -13.26 14.74 -1.23
C ILE A 13 -12.47 15.01 0.06
N ASP A 14 -11.73 16.11 0.17
CA ASP A 14 -11.16 16.52 1.46
C ASP A 14 -12.25 16.77 2.52
N ASP A 15 -13.41 17.30 2.13
CA ASP A 15 -14.58 17.46 3.01
C ASP A 15 -15.23 16.12 3.40
N ASN A 16 -15.16 15.11 2.52
CA ASN A 16 -15.64 13.75 2.83
C ASN A 16 -14.58 12.91 3.58
N ILE A 17 -13.29 13.22 3.44
CA ILE A 17 -12.21 12.69 4.29
C ILE A 17 -12.33 13.31 5.69
N ASN A 18 -12.76 14.57 5.80
CA ASN A 18 -13.04 15.22 7.08
C ASN A 18 -14.23 14.62 7.84
N GLN A 19 -15.10 13.81 7.21
CA GLN A 19 -16.10 13.02 7.94
C GLN A 19 -15.53 11.72 8.55
N LEU A 20 -14.24 11.43 8.37
CA LEU A 20 -13.51 10.38 9.10
C LEU A 20 -12.86 10.89 10.41
N ASN A 21 -13.17 12.12 10.83
CA ASN A 21 -12.48 12.86 11.90
C ASN A 21 -12.83 12.43 13.33
N ASN A 22 -12.69 11.15 13.66
CA ASN A 22 -12.67 10.78 15.08
C ASN A 22 -11.53 9.86 15.50
N GLU A 23 -10.47 9.80 14.68
CA GLU A 23 -9.41 8.82 14.90
C GLU A 23 -8.03 9.44 14.95
N ARG A 24 -7.60 9.59 16.21
CA ARG A 24 -6.23 9.84 16.64
C ARG A 24 -5.26 8.93 15.88
N GLU A 25 -4.07 9.45 15.63
CA GLU A 25 -2.97 8.81 14.92
C GLU A 25 -2.86 7.28 15.18
N ILE A 26 -2.64 6.51 14.11
CA ILE A 26 -2.51 5.04 14.16
C ILE A 26 -1.07 4.69 13.81
N ASN A 27 -0.38 4.00 14.72
CA ASN A 27 1.00 3.53 14.53
C ASN A 27 1.96 4.65 14.04
N ALA A 28 1.82 5.86 14.57
CA ALA A 28 2.58 7.02 14.13
C ALA A 28 4.01 7.11 14.70
N ASP A 29 4.36 6.30 15.71
CA ASP A 29 5.73 6.23 16.24
C ASP A 29 6.59 5.27 15.40
N PHE A 30 7.51 5.84 14.62
CA PHE A 30 8.40 5.09 13.74
C PHE A 30 9.61 4.47 14.46
N ASN A 31 9.82 4.76 15.74
CA ASN A 31 10.89 4.17 16.54
C ASN A 31 10.50 2.81 17.13
N VAL A 32 9.22 2.44 17.04
CA VAL A 32 8.72 1.15 17.53
C VAL A 32 8.42 0.21 16.37
N SER A 33 8.72 -1.08 16.59
CA SER A 33 8.28 -2.13 15.69
C SER A 33 6.77 -2.33 15.85
N VAL A 34 6.06 -2.55 14.76
CA VAL A 34 4.61 -2.77 14.77
C VAL A 34 4.22 -3.82 13.75
N SER A 35 3.20 -4.61 14.07
CA SER A 35 2.57 -5.53 13.14
C SER A 35 1.06 -5.46 13.24
N VAL A 36 0.37 -5.50 12.10
CA VAL A 36 -1.09 -5.55 12.03
C VAL A 36 -1.50 -6.85 11.33
N GLU A 37 -2.05 -7.79 12.10
CA GLU A 37 -2.61 -9.05 11.62
C GLU A 37 -4.05 -8.86 11.15
N THR A 38 -4.29 -9.09 9.87
CA THR A 38 -5.55 -8.77 9.22
C THR A 38 -6.69 -9.69 9.63
N LYS A 39 -6.43 -10.92 10.05
CA LYS A 39 -7.48 -11.83 10.51
C LYS A 39 -8.00 -11.55 11.92
N ILE A 40 -7.15 -11.00 12.79
CA ILE A 40 -7.45 -10.88 14.23
C ILE A 40 -7.84 -9.45 14.60
N ASN A 41 -7.21 -8.45 13.97
CA ASN A 41 -7.59 -7.06 14.21
C ASN A 41 -8.97 -6.77 13.61
N GLU A 42 -9.68 -5.77 14.15
CA GLU A 42 -11.00 -5.42 13.62
C GLU A 42 -10.91 -4.73 12.24
N TRP A 43 -11.81 -5.11 11.34
CA TRP A 43 -12.03 -4.39 10.09
C TRP A 43 -13.05 -3.29 10.33
N ARG A 44 -12.84 -2.16 9.67
CA ARG A 44 -13.80 -1.05 9.70
C ARG A 44 -14.60 -1.05 8.43
N VAL A 45 -15.91 -0.87 8.58
CA VAL A 45 -16.79 -0.72 7.44
C VAL A 45 -16.76 0.73 6.98
N SER A 46 -16.63 0.92 5.67
CA SER A 46 -16.76 2.20 5.00
C SER A 46 -17.77 2.04 3.87
N SER A 47 -18.72 2.97 3.81
CA SER A 47 -19.62 3.07 2.66
C SER A 47 -18.85 3.28 1.34
N ILE A 48 -17.65 3.86 1.41
CA ILE A 48 -16.79 4.16 0.28
C ILE A 48 -16.04 2.90 -0.14
N THR A 49 -15.20 2.35 0.73
CA THR A 49 -14.24 1.29 0.37
C THR A 49 -14.70 -0.12 0.70
N GLY A 50 -15.91 -0.33 1.23
CA GLY A 50 -16.26 -1.60 1.87
C GLY A 50 -15.48 -1.78 3.16
N ASN A 51 -14.89 -2.96 3.38
CA ASN A 51 -14.05 -3.19 4.55
C ASN A 51 -12.68 -2.52 4.36
N LYS A 52 -12.19 -1.84 5.39
CA LYS A 52 -10.84 -1.28 5.41
C LYS A 52 -10.14 -1.56 6.73
N LYS A 53 -8.81 -1.63 6.66
CA LYS A 53 -7.94 -1.74 7.83
C LYS A 53 -6.81 -0.74 7.70
N TYR A 54 -6.69 0.15 8.67
CA TYR A 54 -5.59 1.10 8.74
C TYR A 54 -4.38 0.42 9.36
N PHE A 55 -3.23 0.56 8.68
CA PHE A 55 -1.93 0.13 9.19
C PHE A 55 -1.16 1.31 9.77
N GLU A 56 -1.33 2.49 9.18
CA GLU A 56 -0.65 3.72 9.59
C GLU A 56 -1.54 4.91 9.25
N ARG A 57 -1.72 5.84 10.19
CA ARG A 57 -2.41 7.12 9.98
C ARG A 57 -1.69 8.21 10.78
N ILE A 58 -1.26 9.27 10.08
CA ILE A 58 -0.56 10.40 10.70
C ILE A 58 -1.21 11.69 10.21
N GLU A 59 -1.55 12.58 11.16
CA GLU A 59 -2.29 13.82 10.89
C GLU A 59 -1.50 15.09 11.24
N LYS A 60 -0.26 14.97 11.71
CA LYS A 60 0.52 16.07 12.28
C LYS A 60 0.74 17.30 11.37
N ASN A 61 0.38 17.25 10.07
CA ASN A 61 0.33 18.39 9.15
C ASN A 61 -0.55 18.14 7.91
N LYS A 62 -0.47 16.93 7.34
CA LYS A 62 -1.27 16.43 6.21
C LYS A 62 -1.42 14.92 6.36
N LEU A 63 -2.54 14.37 5.89
CA LEU A 63 -2.84 12.95 6.03
C LEU A 63 -1.79 12.08 5.30
N CYS A 64 -1.06 11.27 6.07
CA CYS A 64 -0.33 10.11 5.57
C CYS A 64 -1.10 8.85 6.00
N LEU A 65 -1.32 7.93 5.06
CA LEU A 65 -2.16 6.77 5.29
C LEU A 65 -1.59 5.53 4.61
N THR A 66 -1.46 4.43 5.36
CA THR A 66 -1.31 3.08 4.80
C THR A 66 -2.52 2.26 5.22
N MET A 67 -3.19 1.60 4.28
CA MET A 67 -4.36 0.78 4.56
C MET A 67 -4.54 -0.38 3.59
N LEU A 68 -5.23 -1.42 4.05
CA LEU A 68 -5.78 -2.47 3.19
C LEU A 68 -7.27 -2.23 3.02
N ALA A 69 -7.76 -2.17 1.78
CA ALA A 69 -9.16 -1.93 1.44
C ALA A 69 -9.73 -3.11 0.63
N GLN A 70 -10.98 -3.48 0.90
CA GLN A 70 -11.73 -4.53 0.22
C GLN A 70 -13.00 -3.95 -0.39
N PHE A 71 -12.92 -3.60 -1.67
CA PHE A 71 -14.05 -3.05 -2.39
C PHE A 71 -15.04 -4.15 -2.78
N PRO A 72 -16.35 -3.94 -2.53
CA PRO A 72 -17.38 -4.83 -3.04
C PRO A 72 -17.51 -4.69 -4.57
N ALA A 73 -18.14 -5.68 -5.19
CA ALA A 73 -18.46 -5.66 -6.61
C ALA A 73 -19.31 -4.44 -7.00
N GLY A 74 -19.09 -3.92 -8.21
CA GLY A 74 -19.80 -2.76 -8.76
C GLY A 74 -19.49 -1.42 -8.11
N ARG A 75 -18.52 -1.34 -7.20
CA ARG A 75 -18.18 -0.07 -6.52
C ARG A 75 -17.38 0.85 -7.45
N GLY A 76 -17.75 2.13 -7.47
CA GLY A 76 -17.02 3.18 -8.19
C GLY A 76 -17.07 4.52 -7.46
N PHE A 77 -16.17 5.43 -7.84
CA PHE A 77 -16.05 6.76 -7.27
C PHE A 77 -16.04 7.80 -8.38
N LYS A 78 -16.58 8.99 -8.10
CA LYS A 78 -16.44 10.15 -9.00
C LYS A 78 -14.99 10.48 -9.20
N LYS A 79 -14.63 11.05 -10.35
CA LYS A 79 -13.27 11.51 -10.64
C LYS A 79 -12.72 12.43 -9.54
N PHE A 80 -11.52 12.11 -9.03
CA PHE A 80 -10.82 12.91 -8.03
C PHE A 80 -9.30 12.80 -8.16
N GLY A 81 -8.60 13.78 -7.59
CA GLY A 81 -7.14 13.81 -7.57
C GLY A 81 -6.59 13.48 -6.20
N TYR A 82 -5.36 12.95 -6.17
CA TYR A 82 -4.61 12.79 -4.92
C TYR A 82 -3.62 13.93 -4.78
N GLU A 83 -3.82 14.84 -3.82
CA GLU A 83 -2.95 16.01 -3.62
C GLU A 83 -1.46 15.65 -3.50
N ARG A 84 -1.17 14.49 -2.91
CA ARG A 84 0.18 14.02 -2.62
C ARG A 84 0.47 12.64 -3.21
N GLY A 85 -0.27 12.30 -4.27
CA GLY A 85 -0.15 11.03 -4.97
C GLY A 85 -0.75 9.84 -4.20
N VAL A 86 -0.88 8.74 -4.93
CA VAL A 86 -1.31 7.44 -4.43
C VAL A 86 -0.35 6.37 -4.93
N GLU A 87 0.01 5.48 -4.02
CA GLU A 87 0.69 4.22 -4.32
C GLU A 87 -0.28 3.10 -3.96
N PHE A 88 -0.42 2.10 -4.83
CA PHE A 88 -1.24 0.95 -4.53
C PHE A 88 -0.70 -0.36 -5.11
N PHE A 89 -1.07 -1.47 -4.46
CA PHE A 89 -0.79 -2.82 -4.92
C PHE A 89 -2.06 -3.68 -4.82
N VAL A 90 -2.46 -4.27 -5.94
CA VAL A 90 -3.68 -5.08 -6.02
C VAL A 90 -3.39 -6.50 -5.56
N ILE A 91 -4.07 -6.92 -4.48
CA ILE A 91 -3.89 -8.24 -3.86
C ILE A 91 -4.75 -9.29 -4.56
N SER A 92 -6.02 -8.95 -4.77
CA SER A 92 -7.00 -9.83 -5.39
C SER A 92 -8.03 -9.05 -6.19
N GLY A 93 -8.64 -9.69 -7.18
CA GLY A 93 -9.60 -9.06 -8.08
C GLY A 93 -8.95 -8.08 -9.06
N VAL A 94 -9.74 -7.11 -9.51
CA VAL A 94 -9.33 -6.06 -10.44
C VAL A 94 -9.79 -4.71 -9.93
N PHE A 95 -8.83 -3.80 -9.76
CA PHE A 95 -9.06 -2.39 -9.53
C PHE A 95 -8.89 -1.66 -10.85
N SER A 96 -9.76 -0.72 -11.17
CA SER A 96 -9.74 -0.03 -12.46
C SER A 96 -9.84 1.48 -12.26
N ASP A 97 -9.36 2.25 -13.22
CA ASP A 97 -9.63 3.68 -13.35
C ASP A 97 -9.77 4.07 -14.83
N SER A 98 -9.78 5.37 -15.14
CA SER A 98 -9.85 5.88 -16.51
C SER A 98 -8.64 5.52 -17.38
N GLU A 99 -7.53 5.11 -16.77
CA GLU A 99 -6.28 4.78 -17.45
C GLU A 99 -6.13 3.27 -17.68
N GLY A 100 -6.93 2.42 -17.04
CA GLY A 100 -6.96 0.98 -17.33
C GLY A 100 -7.46 0.09 -16.20
N ASP A 101 -7.29 -1.22 -16.42
CA ASP A 101 -7.60 -2.28 -15.46
C ASP A 101 -6.30 -2.82 -14.83
N TYR A 102 -6.28 -2.91 -13.51
CA TYR A 102 -5.15 -3.36 -12.70
C TYR A 102 -5.54 -4.63 -11.93
N SER A 103 -5.11 -5.79 -12.43
CA SER A 103 -5.36 -7.09 -11.80
C SER A 103 -4.44 -7.37 -10.61
N ALA A 104 -4.74 -8.41 -9.85
CA ALA A 104 -3.87 -8.93 -8.79
C ALA A 104 -2.40 -9.03 -9.23
N GLY A 105 -1.49 -8.46 -8.42
CA GLY A 105 -0.07 -8.34 -8.74
C GLY A 105 0.32 -7.02 -9.43
N CYS A 106 -0.63 -6.14 -9.75
CA CYS A 106 -0.32 -4.80 -10.26
C CYS A 106 0.16 -3.88 -9.13
N TYR A 107 1.33 -3.28 -9.33
CA TYR A 107 1.86 -2.18 -8.55
C TYR A 107 1.71 -0.88 -9.32
N VAL A 108 1.14 0.15 -8.68
CA VAL A 108 0.92 1.45 -9.33
C VAL A 108 1.37 2.58 -8.42
N ARG A 109 2.03 3.58 -9.02
CA ARG A 109 2.28 4.89 -8.42
C ARG A 109 1.69 5.95 -9.33
N ASN A 110 0.75 6.71 -8.81
CA ASN A 110 0.20 7.88 -9.48
C ASN A 110 0.62 9.12 -8.66
N PRO A 111 1.53 9.98 -9.19
CA PRO A 111 2.04 11.13 -8.46
C PRO A 111 0.95 12.21 -8.26
N ALA A 112 1.28 13.22 -7.46
CA ALA A 112 0.45 14.40 -7.25
C ALA A 112 0.04 15.07 -8.57
N GLY A 113 -1.20 15.56 -8.63
CA GLY A 113 -1.76 16.23 -9.82
C GLY A 113 -2.39 15.28 -10.85
N THR A 114 -2.36 13.96 -10.61
CA THR A 114 -3.12 13.00 -11.42
C THR A 114 -4.55 12.86 -10.89
N TYR A 115 -5.50 12.67 -11.80
CA TYR A 115 -6.92 12.50 -11.49
C TYR A 115 -7.39 11.15 -12.00
N HIS A 116 -8.15 10.45 -11.18
CA HIS A 116 -8.60 9.09 -11.45
C HIS A 116 -10.09 8.99 -11.15
N GLU A 117 -10.75 8.08 -11.84
CA GLU A 117 -12.14 7.69 -11.58
C GLU A 117 -12.14 6.20 -11.22
N PRO A 118 -11.81 5.83 -9.97
CA PRO A 118 -11.58 4.44 -9.64
C PRO A 118 -12.87 3.65 -9.53
N PHE A 119 -12.82 2.39 -9.93
CA PHE A 119 -13.94 1.47 -9.81
C PHE A 119 -13.49 0.00 -9.82
N THR A 120 -14.42 -0.90 -9.51
CA THR A 120 -14.23 -2.34 -9.65
C THR A 120 -15.52 -3.02 -10.09
N ARG A 121 -15.41 -3.99 -10.99
CA ARG A 121 -16.58 -4.75 -11.47
C ARG A 121 -16.92 -5.89 -10.53
N ASN A 122 -15.93 -6.72 -10.20
CA ASN A 122 -16.12 -7.96 -9.43
C ASN A 122 -15.64 -7.86 -7.97
N GLY A 123 -15.22 -6.68 -7.53
CA GLY A 123 -14.59 -6.48 -6.24
C GLY A 123 -13.07 -6.69 -6.31
N CYS A 124 -12.36 -6.10 -5.35
CA CYS A 124 -10.90 -6.24 -5.24
C CYS A 124 -10.41 -5.96 -3.83
N THR A 125 -9.24 -6.50 -3.50
CA THR A 125 -8.49 -6.13 -2.30
C THR A 125 -7.22 -5.40 -2.70
N VAL A 126 -6.98 -4.23 -2.11
CA VAL A 126 -5.90 -3.32 -2.52
C VAL A 126 -5.19 -2.75 -1.29
N LEU A 127 -3.87 -2.84 -1.27
CA LEU A 127 -3.02 -2.09 -0.36
C LEU A 127 -2.90 -0.66 -0.91
N PHE A 128 -3.28 0.35 -0.14
CA PHE A 128 -3.13 1.76 -0.48
C PHE A 128 -2.13 2.47 0.43
N LYS A 129 -1.42 3.41 -0.18
CA LYS A 129 -0.56 4.40 0.45
C LYS A 129 -0.89 5.79 -0.08
N LEU A 130 -1.39 6.66 0.79
CA LEU A 130 -1.76 8.03 0.45
C LEU A 130 -0.83 9.01 1.17
N GLY A 131 -0.45 10.09 0.49
CA GLY A 131 0.30 11.17 1.13
C GLY A 131 1.79 10.89 1.36
N GLN A 132 2.33 9.79 0.82
CA GLN A 132 3.68 9.33 1.13
C GLN A 132 4.73 9.69 0.07
N PHE A 133 4.35 10.36 -1.03
CA PHE A 133 5.32 10.74 -2.06
C PHE A 133 6.29 11.79 -1.53
N GLN A 134 7.55 11.66 -1.93
CA GLN A 134 8.55 12.67 -1.67
C GLN A 134 8.32 13.91 -2.54
N PRO A 135 8.73 15.11 -2.09
CA PRO A 135 8.85 16.25 -3.00
C PRO A 135 9.67 15.85 -4.21
N LEU A 136 9.24 16.29 -5.40
CA LEU A 136 9.86 15.97 -6.70
C LEU A 136 9.75 14.51 -7.17
N ASP A 137 9.24 13.58 -6.37
CA ASP A 137 8.84 12.28 -6.90
C ASP A 137 7.59 12.47 -7.77
N ARG A 138 7.78 12.39 -9.09
CA ARG A 138 6.76 12.68 -10.13
C ARG A 138 6.61 11.53 -11.12
N LYS A 139 7.27 10.40 -10.89
CA LYS A 139 7.24 9.29 -11.84
C LYS A 139 5.95 8.50 -11.65
N ARG A 140 5.13 8.43 -12.71
CA ARG A 140 4.05 7.44 -12.79
C ARG A 140 4.66 6.06 -13.03
N ILE A 141 4.19 5.05 -12.29
CA ILE A 141 4.64 3.66 -12.42
C ILE A 141 3.41 2.77 -12.53
N VAL A 142 3.45 1.80 -13.45
CA VAL A 142 2.52 0.68 -13.53
C VAL A 142 3.37 -0.55 -13.83
N ILE A 143 3.39 -1.52 -12.91
CA ILE A 143 4.16 -2.77 -13.03
C ILE A 143 3.23 -3.94 -12.73
N GLU A 144 3.07 -4.82 -13.70
CA GLU A 144 2.26 -6.03 -13.57
C GLU A 144 3.17 -7.21 -13.24
N SER A 145 3.39 -7.45 -11.95
CA SER A 145 4.42 -8.37 -11.44
C SER A 145 4.25 -9.85 -11.86
N LYS A 146 3.07 -10.19 -12.40
CA LYS A 146 2.73 -11.54 -12.89
C LYS A 146 2.89 -11.71 -14.40
N LYS A 147 3.18 -10.64 -15.16
CA LYS A 147 3.40 -10.76 -16.62
C LYS A 147 4.71 -11.50 -16.91
N PRO A 148 4.80 -12.29 -17.99
CA PRO A 148 6.03 -12.99 -18.35
C PRO A 148 7.17 -12.04 -18.76
N THR A 149 6.84 -10.78 -19.09
CA THR A 149 7.81 -9.76 -19.49
C THR A 149 8.57 -9.14 -18.32
N VAL A 150 8.08 -9.24 -17.08
CA VAL A 150 8.82 -8.73 -15.91
C VAL A 150 9.90 -9.71 -15.49
N ARG A 151 11.12 -9.18 -15.31
CA ARG A 151 12.28 -9.98 -14.93
C ARG A 151 12.50 -9.94 -13.43
N TRP A 152 12.36 -11.09 -12.79
CA TRP A 152 12.77 -11.32 -11.41
C TRP A 152 14.25 -11.68 -11.36
N LEU A 153 15.03 -10.99 -10.54
CA LEU A 153 16.48 -11.20 -10.42
C LEU A 153 16.79 -11.93 -9.11
N PRO A 154 17.59 -13.02 -9.13
CA PRO A 154 18.07 -13.65 -7.90
C PRO A 154 18.79 -12.63 -7.00
N VAL A 155 18.56 -12.70 -5.69
CA VAL A 155 19.22 -11.81 -4.72
C VAL A 155 19.37 -12.47 -3.36
N GLY A 156 20.51 -12.23 -2.71
CA GLY A 156 20.74 -12.77 -1.36
C GLY A 156 20.88 -14.28 -1.37
N GLU A 157 20.01 -14.95 -0.62
CA GLU A 157 20.04 -16.41 -0.44
C GLU A 157 19.50 -17.16 -1.67
N PRO A 158 19.95 -18.41 -1.91
CA PRO A 158 19.32 -19.28 -2.89
C PRO A 158 17.80 -19.38 -2.68
N GLY A 159 17.04 -19.35 -3.78
CA GLY A 159 15.57 -19.38 -3.73
C GLY A 159 14.90 -18.03 -3.47
N VAL A 160 15.67 -16.94 -3.36
CA VAL A 160 15.14 -15.58 -3.27
C VAL A 160 15.36 -14.82 -4.58
N SER A 161 14.31 -14.17 -5.07
CA SER A 161 14.38 -13.26 -6.20
C SER A 161 13.63 -11.96 -5.93
N ARG A 162 14.00 -10.90 -6.64
CA ARG A 162 13.49 -9.55 -6.44
C ARG A 162 13.06 -8.93 -7.75
N LEU A 163 11.95 -8.21 -7.70
CA LEU A 163 11.50 -7.28 -8.73
C LEU A 163 11.57 -5.86 -8.16
N ALA A 164 12.38 -5.00 -8.77
CA ALA A 164 12.43 -3.59 -8.40
C ALA A 164 11.16 -2.89 -8.87
N LEU A 165 10.48 -2.21 -7.95
CA LEU A 165 9.23 -1.49 -8.25
C LEU A 165 9.47 0.02 -8.39
N HIS A 166 10.20 0.60 -7.45
CA HIS A 166 10.49 2.03 -7.43
C HIS A 166 11.78 2.33 -6.69
N HIS A 167 12.43 3.41 -7.10
CA HIS A 167 13.55 4.01 -6.39
C HIS A 167 13.51 5.52 -6.62
N PHE A 168 13.52 6.28 -5.52
CA PHE A 168 13.65 7.72 -5.56
C PHE A 168 14.33 8.23 -4.29
N SER A 169 15.49 8.89 -4.45
CA SER A 169 16.30 9.33 -3.31
C SER A 169 16.55 8.15 -2.35
N GLU A 170 16.22 8.30 -1.07
CA GLU A 170 16.42 7.29 -0.03
C GLU A 170 15.25 6.28 0.10
N GLU A 171 14.25 6.32 -0.80
CA GLU A 171 13.13 5.36 -0.83
C GLU A 171 13.36 4.28 -1.89
N VAL A 172 13.33 3.02 -1.47
CA VAL A 172 13.44 1.84 -2.33
C VAL A 172 12.25 0.91 -2.09
N ILE A 173 11.60 0.49 -3.17
CA ILE A 173 10.43 -0.38 -3.12
C ILE A 173 10.66 -1.57 -4.04
N ASN A 174 10.46 -2.77 -3.49
CA ASN A 174 10.64 -4.03 -4.20
C ASN A 174 9.53 -5.01 -3.87
N LEU A 175 9.30 -5.96 -4.78
CA LEU A 175 8.72 -7.25 -4.41
C LEU A 175 9.83 -8.28 -4.28
N TYR A 176 9.65 -9.22 -3.36
CA TYR A 176 10.48 -10.41 -3.21
C TYR A 176 9.63 -11.65 -3.41
N ARG A 177 10.15 -12.60 -4.19
CA ARG A 177 9.69 -13.98 -4.19
C ARG A 177 10.66 -14.81 -3.39
N ILE A 178 10.16 -15.47 -2.36
CA ILE A 178 10.94 -16.33 -1.48
C ILE A 178 10.33 -17.73 -1.63
N ARG A 179 11.12 -18.68 -2.14
CA ARG A 179 10.66 -20.07 -2.28
C ARG A 179 10.43 -20.69 -0.91
N SER A 180 9.61 -21.74 -0.87
CA SER A 180 9.37 -22.53 0.34
C SER A 180 10.69 -22.88 1.05
N GLU A 181 10.67 -22.76 2.39
CA GLU A 181 11.80 -23.06 3.29
C GLU A 181 13.04 -22.16 3.11
N CYS A 182 13.00 -21.18 2.20
CA CYS A 182 14.04 -20.18 2.05
C CYS A 182 13.82 -18.97 2.99
N TRP A 183 14.86 -18.17 3.19
CA TRP A 183 14.79 -16.98 4.03
C TRP A 183 15.51 -15.80 3.39
N LEU A 184 15.23 -14.61 3.92
CA LEU A 184 15.93 -13.38 3.58
C LEU A 184 16.16 -12.59 4.87
N THR A 185 17.36 -12.01 5.02
CA THR A 185 17.65 -11.10 6.13
C THR A 185 17.81 -9.68 5.62
N PHE A 186 16.98 -8.78 6.11
CA PHE A 186 17.15 -7.35 5.90
C PHE A 186 18.08 -6.78 6.97
N LYS A 187 19.18 -6.16 6.53
CA LYS A 187 20.12 -5.40 7.36
C LYS A 187 20.05 -3.95 6.91
N HIS A 188 19.40 -3.10 7.69
CA HIS A 188 19.12 -1.71 7.29
C HIS A 188 19.48 -0.73 8.41
N GLN A 189 20.71 -0.22 8.38
CA GLN A 189 21.20 0.67 9.44
C GLN A 189 20.50 2.03 9.44
N LYS A 190 20.29 2.62 8.26
CA LYS A 190 19.76 3.99 8.11
C LYS A 190 18.25 4.04 7.88
N TYR A 191 17.67 2.98 7.35
CA TYR A 191 16.30 3.00 6.81
C TYR A 191 15.34 2.22 7.70
N GLY A 192 14.12 2.71 7.80
CA GLY A 192 12.97 1.90 8.18
C GLY A 192 12.74 0.74 7.22
N LEU A 193 12.07 -0.30 7.70
CA LEU A 193 11.64 -1.43 6.89
C LEU A 193 10.14 -1.63 7.06
N GLU A 194 9.42 -1.59 5.95
CA GLU A 194 8.01 -1.93 5.90
C GLU A 194 7.83 -3.18 5.04
N LEU A 195 7.06 -4.13 5.56
CA LEU A 195 6.76 -5.41 4.94
C LEU A 195 5.25 -5.57 4.81
N PHE A 196 4.80 -6.09 3.68
CA PHE A 196 3.42 -6.51 3.49
C PHE A 196 3.39 -7.85 2.77
N VAL A 197 2.71 -8.85 3.35
CA VAL A 197 2.63 -10.19 2.76
C VAL A 197 1.59 -10.16 1.65
N CYS A 198 2.04 -10.21 0.41
CA CYS A 198 1.18 -10.16 -0.77
C CYS A 198 0.55 -11.53 -1.08
N GLU A 199 1.34 -12.59 -0.95
CA GLU A 199 0.94 -13.99 -1.20
C GLU A 199 1.73 -14.91 -0.27
N GLY A 200 1.10 -16.00 0.18
CA GLY A 200 1.71 -17.00 1.06
C GLY A 200 1.74 -16.56 2.52
N ALA A 201 2.72 -17.11 3.26
CA ALA A 201 2.95 -16.80 4.66
C ALA A 201 4.44 -16.79 5.02
N ILE A 202 4.81 -15.96 5.97
CA ILE A 202 6.18 -15.83 6.47
C ILE A 202 6.23 -16.09 7.98
N THR A 203 7.42 -16.36 8.50
CA THR A 203 7.75 -16.20 9.91
C THR A 203 8.78 -15.08 10.11
N VAL A 204 8.57 -14.30 11.17
CA VAL A 204 9.55 -13.34 11.69
C VAL A 204 9.64 -13.54 13.19
N SER A 205 10.85 -13.78 13.70
CA SER A 205 11.09 -14.06 15.12
C SER A 205 10.17 -15.15 15.70
N GLY A 206 9.89 -16.20 14.91
CA GLY A 206 9.02 -17.32 15.31
C GLY A 206 7.51 -17.05 15.19
N LYS A 207 7.08 -15.80 14.98
CA LYS A 207 5.67 -15.46 14.75
C LYS A 207 5.31 -15.58 13.27
N ARG A 208 4.16 -16.19 12.98
CA ARG A 208 3.62 -16.35 11.62
C ARG A 208 2.83 -15.10 11.20
N TYR A 209 3.00 -14.71 9.95
CA TYR A 209 2.22 -13.68 9.26
C TYR A 209 1.79 -14.20 7.90
N GLU A 210 0.61 -13.82 7.43
CA GLU A 210 0.03 -14.33 6.19
C GLU A 210 -0.47 -13.21 5.28
N THR A 211 -0.94 -13.58 4.09
CA THR A 211 -1.41 -12.65 3.07
C THR A 211 -2.37 -11.60 3.64
N GLY A 212 -2.03 -10.32 3.45
CA GLY A 212 -2.74 -9.18 4.02
C GLY A 212 -2.05 -8.56 5.24
N ASP A 213 -1.21 -9.30 5.95
CA ASP A 213 -0.55 -8.80 7.15
C ASP A 213 0.56 -7.80 6.83
N TRP A 214 0.70 -6.84 7.73
CA TRP A 214 1.62 -5.71 7.60
C TRP A 214 2.54 -5.61 8.80
N LEU A 215 3.82 -5.27 8.54
CA LEU A 215 4.82 -5.07 9.57
C LEU A 215 5.67 -3.84 9.25
N ARG A 216 6.13 -3.15 10.29
CA ARG A 216 7.10 -2.06 10.19
C ARG A 216 8.13 -2.17 11.30
N TYR A 217 9.39 -1.94 10.95
CA TYR A 217 10.53 -1.97 11.85
C TYR A 217 11.31 -0.65 11.78
N PRO A 218 11.81 -0.16 12.93
CA PRO A 218 12.59 1.06 12.99
C PRO A 218 13.93 0.89 12.25
N ALA A 219 14.57 2.03 11.94
CA ALA A 219 15.94 2.04 11.43
C ALA A 219 16.89 1.33 12.40
N GLY A 220 17.91 0.66 11.86
CA GLY A 220 18.87 -0.12 12.64
C GLY A 220 18.41 -1.55 12.94
N SER A 221 17.17 -1.92 12.62
CA SER A 221 16.68 -3.28 12.86
C SER A 221 17.37 -4.32 11.97
N ARG A 222 17.43 -5.56 12.46
CA ARG A 222 17.83 -6.74 11.70
C ARG A 222 16.65 -7.71 11.66
N VAL A 223 16.06 -7.88 10.49
CA VAL A 223 14.82 -8.65 10.33
C VAL A 223 15.08 -9.86 9.43
N LYS A 224 14.98 -11.07 10.00
CA LYS A 224 14.99 -12.32 9.23
C LYS A 224 13.55 -12.74 8.95
N VAL A 225 13.24 -12.88 7.66
CA VAL A 225 11.96 -13.40 7.17
C VAL A 225 12.19 -14.79 6.62
N SER A 226 11.42 -15.78 7.07
CA SER A 226 11.48 -17.15 6.52
C SER A 226 10.15 -17.50 5.88
N ALA A 227 10.16 -18.09 4.69
CA ALA A 227 8.93 -18.42 3.97
C ALA A 227 8.31 -19.73 4.45
N ILE A 228 6.97 -19.75 4.52
CA ILE A 228 6.16 -20.95 4.70
C ILE A 228 5.41 -21.18 3.38
N GLY A 229 5.90 -22.12 2.56
CA GLY A 229 5.51 -22.20 1.16
C GLY A 229 6.12 -21.08 0.32
N ASP A 230 5.71 -20.96 -0.94
CA ASP A 230 6.16 -19.86 -1.80
C ASP A 230 5.48 -18.55 -1.39
N VAL A 231 6.27 -17.48 -1.28
CA VAL A 231 5.85 -16.17 -0.77
C VAL A 231 6.10 -15.09 -1.80
N CYS A 232 5.16 -14.15 -1.91
CA CYS A 232 5.38 -12.83 -2.49
C CYS A 232 5.31 -11.77 -1.38
N LEU A 233 6.38 -11.00 -1.20
CA LEU A 233 6.52 -10.01 -0.13
C LEU A 233 6.77 -8.63 -0.72
N TYR A 234 5.90 -7.67 -0.44
CA TYR A 234 6.17 -6.26 -0.70
C TYR A 234 7.09 -5.71 0.39
N VAL A 235 8.12 -4.99 -0.03
CA VAL A 235 9.14 -4.44 0.85
C VAL A 235 9.41 -2.99 0.46
N LYS A 236 9.29 -2.09 1.44
CA LYS A 236 9.62 -0.68 1.31
C LYS A 236 10.67 -0.29 2.35
N GLN A 237 11.76 0.30 1.89
CA GLN A 237 12.83 0.84 2.73
C GLN A 237 12.92 2.34 2.50
N TYR A 238 12.91 3.13 3.58
CA TYR A 238 12.86 4.58 3.51
C TYR A 238 13.32 5.22 4.81
N ILE A 239 13.68 6.51 4.76
CA ILE A 239 13.90 7.31 5.97
C ILE A 239 12.53 7.80 6.46
N PHE A 240 12.18 7.47 7.70
CA PHE A 240 10.96 7.97 8.34
C PHE A 240 11.02 9.50 8.46
N ARG A 241 9.89 10.16 8.22
CA ARG A 241 9.75 11.62 8.28
C ARG A 241 9.00 12.05 9.52
#